data_AF-A0A085WWY7-F1
#
_entry.id   AF-A0A085WWY7-F1
#
_cell.length_a   1.000
_cell.length_b   1.000
_cell.length_c   1.000
_cell.angle_alpha   90.00
_cell.angle_beta   90.00
_cell.angle_gamma   90.00
#
_symmetry.space_group_name_H-M   'P 1'
#
loop_
_entity.id
_entity.type
_entity.pdbx_description
1 polymer ?
#
loop_
_entity_poly.entity_id
_entity_poly.type
_entity_poly.pdbx_seq_one_letter_code
_entity_poly.pdbx_strand_id
1 'polypeptide(L)'
;MSNAPSTQTTKTAGFQTYRGSCQCGAVRFEADFDPSQGTTRCNCTVCTKTGSWGVLMKPSAFRLLSGQEVLGDYSRYEAGHARFCKVCGVRTFGHGDIPELGGAFYSVNLNCLDGADLTGVPVRYLDGLHDTWAELAVMPYVSPFAAGGGRSVFKEA
;
A
#
# COMPACT_ATOMS: atom_id res chain seq x y z
N MET A 1 -23.01 -0.10 -25.38
CA MET A 1 -22.05 -0.53 -24.34
C MET A 1 -20.78 -0.95 -25.07
N SER A 2 -19.85 -0.02 -25.27
CA SER A 2 -18.65 -0.28 -26.07
C SER A 2 -17.57 -0.87 -25.18
N ASN A 3 -17.25 -2.14 -25.40
CA ASN A 3 -16.07 -2.78 -24.81
C ASN A 3 -14.83 -2.22 -25.50
N ALA A 4 -14.21 -1.21 -24.89
CA ALA A 4 -12.86 -0.84 -25.24
C ALA A 4 -11.93 -2.00 -24.83
N PRO A 5 -10.98 -2.43 -25.68
CA PRO A 5 -10.03 -3.46 -25.32
C PRO A 5 -9.19 -2.98 -24.13
N SER A 6 -9.20 -3.75 -23.04
CA SER A 6 -8.33 -3.53 -21.90
C SER A 6 -6.88 -3.63 -22.36
N THR A 7 -6.18 -2.51 -22.40
CA THR A 7 -4.73 -2.46 -22.59
C THR A 7 -4.10 -3.35 -21.52
N GLN A 8 -3.55 -4.49 -21.92
CA GLN A 8 -2.77 -5.35 -21.02
C GLN A 8 -1.49 -4.59 -20.68
N THR A 9 -1.47 -3.96 -19.51
CA THR A 9 -0.26 -3.38 -18.92
C THR A 9 0.65 -4.55 -18.56
N THR A 10 1.71 -4.74 -19.32
CA THR A 10 2.75 -5.73 -19.04
C THR A 10 3.24 -5.60 -17.59
N LYS A 11 3.48 -6.74 -16.95
CA LYS A 11 4.10 -6.86 -15.62
C LYS A 11 5.50 -6.23 -15.61
N THR A 12 5.59 -4.94 -15.40
CA THR A 12 6.87 -4.23 -15.34
C THR A 12 7.45 -4.39 -13.95
N ALA A 13 8.51 -5.19 -13.84
CA ALA A 13 9.36 -5.23 -12.65
C ALA A 13 10.12 -3.90 -12.53
N GLY A 14 10.24 -3.38 -11.31
CA GLY A 14 10.96 -2.14 -11.03
C GLY A 14 10.04 -1.01 -10.55
N PHE A 15 10.70 0.03 -10.06
CA PHE A 15 10.07 1.13 -9.35
C PHE A 15 9.32 2.07 -10.30
N GLN A 16 8.04 2.30 -10.03
CA GLN A 16 7.17 3.13 -10.87
C GLN A 16 6.13 3.90 -10.05
N THR A 17 5.62 4.98 -10.61
CA THR A 17 4.50 5.75 -10.07
C THR A 17 3.18 5.14 -10.54
N TYR A 18 2.35 4.73 -9.59
CA TYR A 18 0.99 4.26 -9.83
C TYR A 18 0.00 5.35 -9.45
N ARG A 19 -1.00 5.55 -10.31
CA ARG A 19 -2.17 6.37 -9.99
C ARG A 19 -3.25 5.48 -9.40
N GLY A 20 -3.98 6.03 -8.45
CA GLY A 20 -5.13 5.36 -7.88
C GLY A 20 -6.24 6.32 -7.52
N SER A 21 -7.43 5.75 -7.39
CA SER A 21 -8.65 6.48 -7.09
C SER A 21 -9.62 5.65 -6.25
N CYS A 22 -10.53 6.32 -5.54
CA CYS A 22 -11.71 5.63 -5.02
C CYS A 22 -12.70 5.33 -6.18
N GLN A 23 -13.69 4.48 -5.94
CA GLN A 23 -14.65 4.07 -6.98
C GLN A 23 -15.36 5.23 -7.69
N CYS A 24 -15.67 6.33 -6.98
CA CYS A 24 -16.32 7.50 -7.59
C CYS A 24 -15.33 8.52 -8.16
N GLY A 25 -14.02 8.31 -8.01
CA GLY A 25 -12.97 9.18 -8.52
C GLY A 25 -12.78 10.50 -7.76
N ALA A 26 -13.49 10.72 -6.66
CA ALA A 26 -13.39 11.95 -5.86
C ALA A 26 -12.06 12.03 -5.09
N VAL A 27 -11.59 10.90 -4.55
CA VAL A 27 -10.28 10.74 -3.93
C VAL A 27 -9.33 10.20 -4.99
N ARG A 28 -8.22 10.90 -5.23
CA ARG A 28 -7.17 10.49 -6.17
C ARG A 28 -5.81 10.63 -5.52
N PHE A 29 -4.91 9.70 -5.81
CA PHE A 29 -3.57 9.67 -5.23
C PHE A 29 -2.55 9.09 -6.22
N GLU A 30 -1.29 9.31 -5.89
CA GLU A 30 -0.15 8.63 -6.49
C GLU A 30 0.65 7.89 -5.42
N ALA A 31 1.20 6.75 -5.82
CA ALA A 31 2.01 5.89 -4.99
C ALA A 31 3.19 5.37 -5.80
N ASP A 32 4.40 5.57 -5.29
CA ASP A 32 5.59 5.02 -5.93
C ASP A 32 6.03 3.73 -5.24
N PHE A 33 6.05 2.63 -5.98
CA PHE A 33 6.51 1.35 -5.46
C PHE A 33 6.96 0.40 -6.58
N ASP A 34 7.65 -0.67 -6.19
CA ASP A 34 7.97 -1.80 -7.06
C ASP A 34 7.16 -3.01 -6.58
N PRO A 35 6.16 -3.50 -7.36
CA PRO A 35 5.35 -4.64 -6.96
C PRO A 35 6.17 -5.91 -6.66
N SER A 36 7.37 -6.05 -7.24
CA SER A 36 8.23 -7.21 -7.00
C SER A 36 8.82 -7.25 -5.58
N GLN A 37 8.88 -6.11 -4.88
CA GLN A 37 9.33 -6.04 -3.48
C GLN A 37 8.30 -6.63 -2.49
N GLY A 38 7.10 -6.92 -2.97
CA GLY A 38 6.06 -7.62 -2.25
C GLY A 38 4.97 -6.70 -1.73
N THR A 39 3.84 -7.32 -1.44
CA THR A 39 2.61 -6.68 -0.96
C THR A 39 2.14 -7.38 0.30
N THR A 40 1.16 -6.80 1.00
CA THR A 40 0.69 -7.29 2.29
C THR A 40 -0.80 -7.56 2.28
N ARG A 41 -1.17 -8.66 2.93
CA ARG A 41 -2.52 -8.88 3.46
C ARG A 41 -2.40 -9.12 4.95
N CYS A 42 -3.37 -8.65 5.71
CA CYS A 42 -3.34 -8.76 7.16
C CYS A 42 -4.65 -9.37 7.66
N ASN A 43 -4.58 -10.19 8.70
CA ASN A 43 -5.73 -10.84 9.33
C ASN A 43 -6.43 -9.96 10.38
N CYS A 44 -5.96 -8.74 10.61
CA CYS A 44 -6.55 -7.81 11.57
C CYS A 44 -8.05 -7.61 11.29
N THR A 45 -8.86 -7.32 12.31
CA THR A 45 -10.33 -7.26 12.14
C THR A 45 -10.77 -6.29 11.04
N VAL A 46 -10.15 -5.11 10.93
CA VAL A 46 -10.48 -4.16 9.85
C VAL A 46 -10.04 -4.71 8.49
N CYS A 47 -8.83 -5.25 8.40
CA CYS A 47 -8.22 -5.81 7.21
C CYS A 47 -9.06 -6.95 6.62
N THR A 48 -9.46 -7.89 7.48
CA THR A 48 -10.30 -9.04 7.14
C THR A 48 -11.68 -8.61 6.66
N LYS A 49 -12.33 -7.66 7.37
CA LYS A 49 -13.68 -7.18 7.00
C LYS A 49 -13.70 -6.36 5.72
N THR A 50 -12.61 -5.65 5.39
CA THR A 50 -12.55 -4.82 4.18
C THR A 50 -11.85 -5.48 3.01
N GLY A 51 -11.35 -6.72 3.17
CA GLY A 51 -10.58 -7.41 2.14
C GLY A 51 -9.31 -6.65 1.75
N SER A 52 -8.65 -5.99 2.71
CA SER A 52 -7.51 -5.11 2.44
C SER A 52 -6.34 -5.90 1.87
N TRP A 53 -5.88 -5.44 0.71
CA TRP A 53 -4.63 -5.85 0.08
C TRP A 53 -3.83 -4.60 -0.22
N GLY A 54 -2.63 -4.48 0.36
CA GLY A 54 -1.93 -3.22 0.34
C GLY A 54 -0.43 -3.32 0.18
N VAL A 55 0.19 -2.15 0.13
CA VAL A 55 1.64 -1.97 0.19
C VAL A 55 1.96 -0.87 1.20
N LEU A 56 2.98 -1.09 2.02
CA LEU A 56 3.49 -0.12 2.99
C LEU A 56 4.59 0.73 2.35
N MET A 57 4.56 2.04 2.54
CA MET A 57 5.49 2.99 1.90
C MET A 57 5.71 4.26 2.73
N LYS A 58 6.79 4.98 2.42
CA LYS A 58 7.22 6.19 3.18
C LYS A 58 6.29 7.32 2.79
N PRO A 59 6.12 8.32 3.67
CA PRO A 59 5.42 9.54 3.31
C PRO A 59 5.94 10.17 2.01
N SER A 60 7.25 10.04 1.71
CA SER A 60 7.84 10.54 0.45
C SER A 60 7.37 9.81 -0.81
N ALA A 61 6.85 8.58 -0.69
CA ALA A 61 6.39 7.75 -1.80
C ALA A 61 4.88 7.84 -2.05
N PHE A 62 4.16 8.60 -1.23
CA PHE A 62 2.71 8.77 -1.34
C PHE A 62 2.37 10.24 -1.56
N ARG A 63 1.42 10.51 -2.47
CA ARG A 63 0.90 11.85 -2.73
C ARG A 63 -0.61 11.80 -2.88
N LEU A 64 -1.34 12.53 -2.04
CA LEU A 64 -2.77 12.77 -2.26
C LEU A 64 -2.92 13.88 -3.31
N LEU A 65 -3.65 13.60 -4.39
CA LEU A 65 -3.88 14.56 -5.48
C LEU A 65 -5.20 15.32 -5.33
N SER A 66 -6.25 14.67 -4.84
CA SER A 66 -7.56 15.29 -4.63
C SER A 66 -8.41 14.54 -3.59
N GLY A 67 -9.47 15.20 -3.10
CA GLY A 67 -10.50 14.59 -2.28
C GLY A 67 -10.25 14.64 -0.77
N GLN A 68 -9.34 15.49 -0.30
CA GLN A 68 -9.02 15.66 1.12
C GLN A 68 -10.29 15.99 1.94
N GLU A 69 -11.18 16.80 1.39
CA GLU A 69 -12.44 17.24 1.99
C GLU A 69 -13.48 16.11 2.13
N VAL A 70 -13.43 15.13 1.22
CA VAL A 70 -14.32 13.96 1.23
C VAL A 70 -13.70 12.74 1.90
N LEU A 71 -12.48 12.84 2.45
CA LEU A 71 -11.89 11.76 3.24
C LEU A 71 -12.54 11.66 4.62
N GLY A 72 -12.89 10.42 4.97
CA GLY A 72 -13.17 9.98 6.31
C GLY A 72 -11.90 9.44 6.97
N ASP A 73 -11.89 9.46 8.29
CA ASP A 73 -10.82 8.89 9.11
C ASP A 73 -11.43 7.87 10.05
N TYR A 74 -10.82 6.70 10.14
CA TYR A 74 -11.19 5.67 11.10
C TYR A 74 -9.93 5.07 11.67
N SER A 75 -9.78 5.17 12.98
CA SER A 75 -8.74 4.48 13.75
C SER A 75 -9.41 3.68 14.86
N ARG A 76 -8.94 2.44 15.05
CA ARG A 76 -9.29 1.61 16.21
C ARG A 76 -8.26 1.76 17.34
N TYR A 77 -7.03 2.10 16.98
CA TYR A 77 -5.88 2.31 17.86
C TYR A 77 -5.00 3.42 17.27
N GLU A 78 -4.41 4.27 18.11
CA GLU A 78 -3.70 5.48 17.64
C GLU A 78 -2.59 5.20 16.61
N ALA A 79 -2.00 4.01 16.62
CA ALA A 79 -0.92 3.63 15.72
C ALA A 79 -1.32 3.59 14.21
N GLY A 80 -2.61 3.50 13.87
CA GLY A 80 -3.03 3.33 12.47
C GLY A 80 -4.41 3.91 12.15
N HIS A 81 -4.44 4.72 11.10
CA HIS A 81 -5.62 5.38 10.57
C HIS A 81 -5.94 4.86 9.17
N ALA A 82 -7.17 4.43 8.95
CA ALA A 82 -7.66 4.04 7.65
C ALA A 82 -8.51 5.16 7.04
N ARG A 83 -8.06 5.71 5.92
CA ARG A 83 -8.74 6.75 5.15
C ARG A 83 -9.68 6.13 4.13
N PHE A 84 -10.89 6.68 4.04
CA PHE A 84 -11.91 6.20 3.12
C PHE A 84 -12.68 7.35 2.49
N CYS A 85 -13.20 7.13 1.29
CA CYS A 85 -14.06 8.12 0.64
C CYS A 85 -15.43 8.13 1.31
N LYS A 86 -15.86 9.27 1.87
CA LYS A 86 -17.20 9.43 2.47
C LYS A 86 -18.34 9.34 1.44
N VAL A 87 -18.04 9.46 0.14
CA VAL A 87 -19.03 9.40 -0.95
C VAL A 87 -19.33 7.96 -1.37
N CYS A 88 -18.30 7.12 -1.55
CA CYS A 88 -18.46 5.75 -2.06
C CYS A 88 -18.04 4.64 -1.07
N GLY A 89 -17.53 5.00 0.11
CA GLY A 89 -17.13 4.06 1.16
C GLY A 89 -15.80 3.33 0.95
N VAL A 90 -15.16 3.47 -0.22
CA VAL A 90 -13.89 2.78 -0.53
C VAL A 90 -12.76 3.29 0.36
N ARG A 91 -12.05 2.37 1.02
CA ARG A 91 -10.79 2.61 1.74
C ARG A 91 -9.65 2.67 0.72
N THR A 92 -9.12 3.85 0.48
CA THR A 92 -8.07 4.09 -0.53
C THR A 92 -6.67 3.90 0.03
N PHE A 93 -6.41 4.44 1.22
CA PHE A 93 -5.13 4.32 1.90
C PHE A 93 -5.30 4.42 3.41
N GLY A 94 -4.25 4.11 4.16
CA GLY A 94 -4.11 4.42 5.56
C GLY A 94 -2.79 5.11 5.83
N HIS A 95 -2.65 5.66 7.03
CA HIS A 95 -1.42 6.28 7.52
C HIS A 95 -1.27 5.98 9.00
N GLY A 96 -0.06 6.09 9.53
CA GLY A 96 0.23 5.87 10.94
C GLY A 96 1.68 6.13 11.25
N ASP A 97 2.03 5.96 12.52
CA ASP A 97 3.40 6.03 13.01
C ASP A 97 3.64 4.84 13.92
N ILE A 98 4.57 3.97 13.50
CA ILE A 98 5.00 2.80 14.27
C ILE A 98 6.52 2.85 14.29
N PRO A 99 7.16 3.11 15.46
CA PRO A 99 8.62 3.17 15.58
C PRO A 99 9.33 1.92 15.03
N GLU A 100 8.75 0.74 15.24
CA GLU A 100 9.24 -0.56 14.75
C GLU A 100 9.25 -0.66 13.21
N LEU A 101 8.44 0.14 12.51
CA LEU A 101 8.42 0.28 11.04
C LEU A 101 9.33 1.41 10.53
N GLY A 102 10.13 2.01 11.42
CA GLY A 102 10.92 3.20 11.12
C GLY A 102 10.07 4.47 11.03
N GLY A 103 9.03 4.57 11.84
CA GLY A 103 8.20 5.76 12.05
C GLY A 103 7.02 5.88 11.09
N ALA A 104 6.69 7.12 10.71
CA ALA A 104 5.57 7.43 9.82
C ALA A 104 5.53 6.59 8.53
N PHE A 105 4.34 6.11 8.17
CA PHE A 105 4.09 5.31 6.98
C PHE A 105 2.73 5.60 6.36
N TYR A 106 2.58 5.21 5.09
CA TYR A 106 1.32 5.05 4.39
C TYR A 106 1.10 3.59 4.01
N SER A 107 -0.16 3.18 3.95
CA SER A 107 -0.60 1.89 3.40
C SER A 107 -1.56 2.15 2.25
N VAL A 108 -1.22 1.76 1.02
CA VAL A 108 -2.11 1.97 -0.14
C VAL A 108 -2.90 0.70 -0.41
N ASN A 109 -4.22 0.81 -0.60
CA ASN A 109 -5.05 -0.30 -1.05
C ASN A 109 -4.83 -0.53 -2.55
N LEU A 110 -4.26 -1.67 -2.91
CA LEU A 110 -3.89 -1.99 -4.28
C LEU A 110 -5.10 -2.17 -5.20
N ASN A 111 -6.27 -2.49 -4.64
CA ASN A 111 -7.52 -2.54 -5.41
C ASN A 111 -7.99 -1.16 -5.88
N CYS A 112 -7.37 -0.07 -5.39
CA CYS A 112 -7.67 1.30 -5.78
C CYS A 112 -6.69 1.83 -6.84
N LEU A 113 -5.77 1.01 -7.37
CA LEU A 113 -4.86 1.42 -8.43
C LEU A 113 -5.55 1.33 -9.79
N ASP A 114 -5.40 2.37 -10.60
CA ASP A 114 -6.03 2.48 -11.89
C ASP A 114 -5.18 1.76 -12.96
N GLY A 115 -5.65 0.61 -13.46
CA GLY A 115 -5.01 -0.11 -14.57
C GLY A 115 -3.71 -0.87 -14.24
N ALA A 116 -3.43 -1.10 -12.95
CA ALA A 116 -2.28 -1.89 -12.51
C ALA A 116 -2.53 -3.40 -12.68
N ASP A 117 -1.66 -4.10 -13.42
CA ASP A 117 -1.64 -5.56 -13.42
C ASP A 117 -0.88 -6.06 -12.17
N LEU A 118 -1.64 -6.66 -11.24
CA LEU A 118 -1.12 -7.20 -9.98
C LEU A 118 -1.06 -8.74 -9.99
N THR A 119 -1.21 -9.36 -11.16
CA THR A 119 -1.22 -10.82 -11.30
C THR A 119 0.14 -11.41 -10.90
N GLY A 120 0.10 -12.35 -9.95
CA GLY A 120 1.32 -13.03 -9.47
C GLY A 120 2.29 -12.13 -8.71
N VAL A 121 1.82 -10.97 -8.21
CA VAL A 121 2.59 -10.14 -7.27
C VAL A 121 2.72 -10.88 -5.93
N PRO A 122 3.91 -10.96 -5.32
CA PRO A 122 4.10 -11.64 -4.04
C PRO A 122 3.24 -11.03 -2.93
N VAL A 123 2.55 -11.87 -2.17
CA VAL A 123 1.75 -11.47 -1.01
C VAL A 123 2.35 -12.05 0.25
N ARG A 124 2.71 -11.19 1.19
CA ARG A 124 3.08 -11.54 2.56
C ARG A 124 1.85 -11.41 3.45
N TYR A 125 1.61 -12.42 4.27
CA TYR A 125 0.51 -12.41 5.23
C TYR A 125 1.02 -11.97 6.59
N LEU A 126 0.36 -10.96 7.16
CA LEU A 126 0.71 -10.35 8.43
C LEU A 126 -0.29 -10.78 9.51
N ASP A 127 0.22 -11.03 10.71
CA ASP A 127 -0.60 -11.33 11.89
C ASP A 127 -0.85 -10.07 12.75
N GLY A 128 -1.70 -9.19 12.21
CA GLY A 128 -2.14 -7.99 12.94
C GLY A 128 -3.26 -8.25 13.95
N LEU A 129 -3.65 -9.51 14.17
CA LEU A 129 -4.57 -9.87 15.26
C LEU A 129 -3.82 -10.00 16.59
N HIS A 130 -2.55 -10.39 16.55
CA HIS A 130 -1.68 -10.58 17.71
C HIS A 130 -0.54 -9.54 17.80
N ASP A 131 -0.65 -8.43 17.07
CA ASP A 131 0.29 -7.31 17.09
C ASP A 131 1.76 -7.70 16.80
N THR A 132 2.01 -8.64 15.88
CA THR A 132 3.37 -9.08 15.52
C THR A 132 4.11 -8.09 14.60
N TRP A 133 3.94 -6.79 14.83
CA TRP A 133 4.46 -5.72 13.97
C TRP A 133 5.99 -5.70 13.87
N ALA A 134 6.70 -6.22 14.87
CA ALA A 134 8.16 -6.39 14.82
C ALA A 134 8.61 -7.31 13.67
N GLU A 135 7.78 -8.25 13.22
CA GLU A 135 8.06 -9.09 12.06
C GLU A 135 8.04 -8.30 10.74
N LEU A 136 7.49 -7.09 10.75
CA LEU A 136 7.54 -6.17 9.62
C LEU A 136 8.84 -5.35 9.57
N ALA A 137 9.62 -5.30 10.66
CA ALA A 137 10.91 -4.58 10.67
C ALA A 137 11.94 -5.20 9.71
N VAL A 138 11.71 -6.44 9.28
CA VAL A 138 12.50 -7.15 8.23
C VAL A 138 11.88 -7.06 6.84
N MET A 139 10.75 -6.37 6.67
CA MET A 139 10.18 -6.13 5.36
C MET A 139 10.99 -5.07 4.62
N PRO A 140 11.28 -5.26 3.32
CA PRO A 140 11.82 -4.19 2.52
C PRO A 140 10.80 -3.07 2.53
N TYR A 141 11.13 -2.03 3.27
CA TYR A 141 10.40 -0.80 3.18
C TYR A 141 10.47 -0.35 1.71
N VAL A 142 9.32 -0.17 1.05
CA VAL A 142 9.35 0.29 -0.35
C VAL A 142 9.69 1.78 -0.34
N SER A 143 10.99 2.05 -0.31
CA SER A 143 11.54 3.38 -0.40
C SER A 143 11.92 3.64 -1.87
N PRO A 144 11.41 4.71 -2.49
CA PRO A 144 11.89 5.18 -3.79
C PRO A 144 13.39 5.45 -3.85
N PHE A 145 14.01 5.60 -2.67
CA PHE A 145 15.36 6.14 -2.53
C PHE A 145 16.32 5.20 -1.78
N ALA A 146 15.91 3.96 -1.47
CA ALA A 146 16.80 2.98 -0.83
C ALA A 146 17.74 2.23 -1.81
N ALA A 147 17.78 2.62 -3.09
CA ALA A 147 18.83 2.17 -4.01
C ALA A 147 20.15 2.89 -3.69
N GLY A 148 20.82 2.48 -2.61
CA GLY A 148 22.09 3.07 -2.20
C GLY A 148 22.72 2.41 -0.97
N GLY A 149 23.37 1.25 -1.17
CA GLY A 149 24.41 0.78 -0.27
C GLY A 149 24.01 -0.35 0.70
N GLY A 150 24.32 -1.58 0.31
CA GLY A 150 24.34 -2.73 1.21
C GLY A 150 25.16 -3.85 0.59
N ARG A 151 26.45 -3.93 0.95
CA ARG A 151 27.33 -5.02 0.54
C ARG A 151 26.71 -6.36 0.93
N SER A 152 26.74 -7.31 0.01
CA SER A 152 26.39 -8.70 0.26
C SER A 152 27.24 -9.25 1.40
N VAL A 153 26.61 -9.69 2.49
CA VAL A 153 27.21 -10.65 3.40
C VAL A 153 26.71 -12.03 3.00
N PHE A 154 27.34 -12.59 1.97
CA PHE A 154 27.38 -14.05 1.87
C PHE A 154 28.40 -14.52 2.89
N LYS A 155 27.93 -15.17 3.95
CA LYS A 155 28.74 -16.07 4.76
C LYS A 155 28.52 -17.46 4.16
N GLU A 156 29.45 -17.91 3.33
CA GLU A 156 29.58 -19.32 3.01
C GLU A 156 30.27 -20.03 4.19
N ALA A 157 29.82 -21.26 4.43
CA ALA A 157 30.40 -22.22 5.37
C ALA A 157 31.68 -22.85 4.81
#